data_AF-J8HXH4-F1
#
_entry.id   AF-J8HXH4-F1
#
_cell.length_a   1.000
_cell.length_b   1.000
_cell.length_c   1.000
_cell.angle_alpha   90.00
_cell.angle_beta   90.00
_cell.angle_gamma   90.00
#
_symmetry.space_group_name_H-M   'P 1'
#
loop_
_entity.id
_entity.type
_entity.pdbx_description
1 polymer ?
#
loop_
_entity_poly.entity_id
_entity_poly.type
_entity_poly.pdbx_seq_one_letter_code
_entity_poly.pdbx_strand_id
1 'polypeptide(L)'
;MKKTIEKILKDIIDSTSITDMCDRNVCHWLQPVVDTIVFPEYYLFSSTHLKENIISLLIVLGVLLIFGLIVEEMMKRIFRKNEEKYMWVHKIFVKVIVAFLLFYSMKTIIYFIALKHH
;
A
#
# COMPACT_ATOMS: atom_id res chain seq x y z
N MET A 1 4.24 5.90 -28.06
CA MET A 1 4.34 6.11 -26.60
C MET A 1 2.98 6.10 -25.88
N LYS A 2 1.96 6.86 -26.33
CA LYS A 2 0.64 6.89 -25.67
C LYS A 2 -0.02 5.51 -25.51
N LYS A 3 -0.02 4.69 -26.58
CA LYS A 3 -0.54 3.30 -26.57
C LYS A 3 0.24 2.34 -25.65
N THR A 4 1.52 2.59 -25.39
CA THR A 4 2.35 1.75 -24.53
C THR A 4 2.05 2.03 -23.06
N ILE A 5 1.87 3.32 -22.71
CA ILE A 5 1.49 3.74 -21.37
C ILE A 5 0.07 3.26 -21.03
N GLU A 6 -0.88 3.37 -21.96
CA GLU A 6 -2.23 2.83 -21.79
C GLU A 6 -2.23 1.32 -21.57
N LYS A 7 -1.36 0.57 -22.25
CA LYS A 7 -1.25 -0.88 -22.08
C LYS A 7 -0.67 -1.25 -20.71
N ILE A 8 0.37 -0.58 -20.26
CA ILE A 8 0.95 -0.78 -18.91
C ILE A 8 -0.05 -0.39 -17.82
N LEU A 9 -0.77 0.72 -18.01
CA LEU A 9 -1.79 1.17 -17.07
C LEU A 9 -2.92 0.13 -16.96
N LYS A 10 -3.34 -0.43 -18.10
CA LYS A 10 -4.36 -1.48 -18.13
C LYS A 10 -3.89 -2.76 -17.46
N ASP A 11 -2.66 -3.20 -17.71
CA ASP A 11 -2.09 -4.39 -17.05
C ASP A 11 -1.99 -4.21 -15.51
N ILE A 12 -1.72 -2.99 -15.02
CA ILE A 12 -1.68 -2.69 -13.57
C ILE A 12 -3.09 -2.67 -12.94
N ILE A 13 -4.11 -2.23 -13.69
CA ILE A 13 -5.50 -2.20 -13.22
C ILE A 13 -6.10 -3.60 -13.22
N ASP A 14 -5.83 -4.38 -14.27
CA ASP A 14 -6.36 -5.73 -14.45
C ASP A 14 -5.63 -6.75 -13.55
N SER A 15 -4.39 -6.46 -13.13
CA SER A 15 -3.68 -7.29 -12.14
C SER A 15 -4.35 -7.21 -10.77
N THR A 16 -5.01 -8.30 -10.37
CA THR A 16 -5.74 -8.43 -9.09
C THR A 16 -5.01 -9.32 -8.08
N SER A 17 -3.86 -9.88 -8.45
CA SER A 17 -2.97 -10.64 -7.58
C SER A 17 -1.54 -10.63 -8.12
N ILE A 18 -0.57 -10.80 -7.22
CA ILE A 18 0.85 -11.02 -7.53
C ILE A 18 1.05 -12.33 -8.30
N THR A 19 0.05 -13.22 -8.37
CA THR A 19 0.13 -14.45 -9.19
C THR A 19 0.29 -14.20 -10.67
N ASP A 20 -0.13 -13.05 -11.22
CA ASP A 20 0.16 -12.71 -12.62
C ASP A 20 1.65 -12.38 -12.87
N MET A 21 2.44 -12.17 -11.81
CA MET A 21 3.84 -11.76 -11.89
C MET A 21 4.85 -12.81 -11.40
N CYS A 22 4.43 -13.92 -10.79
CA CYS A 22 5.36 -14.83 -10.10
C CYS A 22 5.13 -16.32 -10.43
N ASP A 23 6.13 -16.95 -11.03
CA ASP A 23 6.17 -18.37 -11.37
C ASP A 23 6.79 -19.19 -10.22
N ARG A 24 6.13 -20.30 -9.83
CA ARG A 24 6.51 -21.36 -8.86
C ARG A 24 6.20 -21.17 -7.36
N ASN A 25 5.45 -22.15 -6.83
CA ASN A 25 5.29 -22.73 -5.46
C ASN A 25 5.55 -21.91 -4.18
N VAL A 26 6.51 -20.97 -4.13
CA VAL A 26 6.79 -20.13 -2.96
C VAL A 26 5.75 -19.02 -2.82
N CYS A 27 5.18 -18.57 -3.94
CA CYS A 27 4.12 -17.56 -3.93
C CYS A 27 2.86 -18.01 -3.19
N HIS A 28 2.44 -19.27 -3.29
CA HIS A 28 1.17 -19.72 -2.67
C HIS A 28 1.09 -19.53 -1.14
N TRP A 29 2.22 -19.56 -0.44
CA TRP A 29 2.25 -19.40 1.02
C TRP A 29 2.33 -17.94 1.48
N LEU A 30 3.02 -17.09 0.71
CA LEU A 30 3.16 -15.66 1.00
C LEU A 30 2.06 -14.81 0.34
N GLN A 31 1.44 -15.32 -0.72
CA GLN A 31 0.39 -14.66 -1.50
C GLN A 31 -0.71 -14.05 -0.66
N PRO A 32 -1.40 -14.77 0.25
CA PRO A 32 -2.56 -14.19 0.91
C PRO A 32 -2.19 -12.95 1.74
N VAL A 33 -0.99 -12.94 2.33
CA VAL A 33 -0.51 -11.79 3.12
C VAL A 33 -0.05 -10.66 2.20
N VAL A 34 0.77 -10.97 1.19
CA VAL A 34 1.32 -9.93 0.31
C VAL A 34 0.24 -9.35 -0.59
N ASP A 35 -0.68 -10.16 -1.13
CA ASP A 35 -1.81 -9.69 -1.93
C ASP A 35 -2.75 -8.82 -1.08
N THR A 36 -2.98 -9.14 0.20
CA THR A 36 -3.81 -8.28 1.06
C THR A 36 -3.14 -6.92 1.35
N ILE A 37 -1.80 -6.86 1.36
CA ILE A 37 -1.04 -5.61 1.52
C ILE A 37 -0.95 -4.84 0.19
N VAL A 38 -0.72 -5.53 -0.91
CA VAL A 38 -0.55 -4.90 -2.22
C VAL A 38 -1.90 -4.47 -2.80
N PHE A 39 -2.96 -5.24 -2.55
CA PHE A 39 -4.32 -5.11 -3.06
C PHE A 39 -5.40 -5.08 -1.95
N PRO A 40 -5.28 -4.20 -0.95
CA PRO A 40 -6.23 -4.16 0.16
C PRO A 40 -7.65 -3.85 -0.31
N GLU A 41 -7.83 -3.12 -1.41
CA GLU A 41 -9.15 -2.80 -1.95
C GLU A 41 -9.94 -4.04 -2.39
N TYR A 42 -9.26 -5.05 -2.95
CA TYR A 42 -9.89 -6.28 -3.41
C TYR A 42 -10.09 -7.28 -2.27
N TYR A 43 -9.11 -7.38 -1.36
CA TYR A 43 -9.14 -8.40 -0.30
C TYR A 43 -9.82 -7.95 1.00
N LEU A 44 -9.79 -6.65 1.34
CA LEU A 44 -10.43 -6.11 2.54
C LEU A 44 -11.79 -5.47 2.26
N PHE A 45 -11.97 -4.89 1.07
CA PHE A 45 -13.17 -4.13 0.72
C PHE A 45 -13.99 -4.77 -0.42
N SER A 46 -13.51 -5.87 -1.01
CA SER A 46 -14.17 -6.58 -2.12
C SER A 46 -14.60 -5.68 -3.27
N SER A 47 -13.91 -4.55 -3.49
CA SER A 47 -14.31 -3.57 -4.48
C SER A 47 -13.88 -4.00 -5.87
N THR A 48 -14.79 -3.92 -6.83
CA THR A 48 -14.54 -4.27 -8.24
C THR A 48 -14.61 -3.06 -9.17
N HIS A 49 -15.04 -1.91 -8.64
CA HIS A 49 -15.15 -0.66 -9.39
C HIS A 49 -14.01 0.31 -9.07
N LEU A 50 -13.46 0.98 -10.09
CA LEU A 50 -12.38 1.97 -9.94
C LEU A 50 -12.68 3.07 -8.90
N LYS A 51 -13.93 3.56 -8.82
CA LYS A 51 -14.34 4.56 -7.84
C LYS A 51 -14.26 4.04 -6.41
N GLU A 52 -14.70 2.80 -6.20
CA GLU A 52 -14.63 2.13 -4.90
C GLU A 52 -13.18 1.82 -4.52
N ASN A 53 -12.35 1.38 -5.46
CA ASN A 53 -10.92 1.14 -5.24
C ASN A 53 -10.21 2.40 -4.73
N ILE A 54 -10.52 3.58 -5.31
CA ILE A 54 -9.98 4.87 -4.84
C ILE A 54 -10.42 5.15 -3.40
N ILE A 55 -11.70 4.98 -3.09
CA ILE A 55 -12.23 5.22 -1.73
C ILE A 55 -11.58 4.27 -0.73
N SER A 56 -11.50 2.97 -1.06
CA SER A 56 -10.85 1.95 -0.24
C SER A 56 -9.38 2.29 0.05
N LEU A 57 -8.61 2.72 -0.97
CA LEU A 57 -7.22 3.14 -0.78
C LEU A 57 -7.09 4.39 0.09
N LEU A 58 -8.00 5.36 -0.05
CA LEU A 58 -8.02 6.55 0.82
C LEU A 58 -8.31 6.18 2.28
N ILE A 59 -9.19 5.20 2.53
CA ILE A 59 -9.43 4.66 3.87
C ILE A 59 -8.17 4.01 4.42
N VAL A 60 -7.48 3.16 3.63
CA VAL A 60 -6.22 2.51 4.04
C VAL A 60 -5.14 3.54 4.37
N LEU A 61 -4.99 4.59 3.56
CA LEU A 61 -4.08 5.71 3.83
C LEU A 61 -4.42 6.41 5.16
N GLY A 62 -5.71 6.67 5.41
CA GLY A 62 -6.17 7.26 6.67
C GLY A 62 -5.83 6.38 7.89
N VAL A 63 -6.08 5.07 7.79
CA VAL A 63 -5.75 4.11 8.85
C VAL A 63 -4.24 4.07 9.10
N LEU A 64 -3.42 4.08 8.06
CA LEU A 64 -1.95 4.08 8.18
C LEU A 64 -1.43 5.33 8.88
N LEU A 65 -2.01 6.50 8.62
CA LEU A 65 -1.62 7.75 9.30
C LEU A 65 -1.96 7.68 10.80
N ILE A 66 -3.17 7.25 11.14
CA ILE A 66 -3.60 7.13 12.55
C ILE A 66 -2.74 6.10 13.28
N PHE A 67 -2.53 4.92 12.68
CA PHE A 67 -1.67 3.89 13.24
C PHE A 67 -0.23 4.39 13.41
N GLY A 68 0.29 5.12 12.42
CA GLY A 68 1.60 5.76 12.45
C GLY A 68 1.79 6.64 13.69
N LEU A 69 0.83 7.52 13.96
CA LEU A 69 0.84 8.42 15.11
C LEU A 69 0.74 7.68 16.46
N ILE A 70 -0.12 6.66 16.54
CA ILE A 70 -0.27 5.85 17.76
C ILE A 70 1.05 5.15 18.09
N VAL A 71 1.67 4.50 17.10
CA VAL A 71 2.93 3.79 17.32
C VAL A 71 4.06 4.76 17.66
N GLU A 72 4.10 5.95 17.06
CA GLU A 72 5.07 6.99 17.41
C GLU A 72 4.98 7.36 18.90
N GLU A 73 3.77 7.62 19.40
CA GLU A 73 3.54 7.92 20.82
C GLU A 73 3.88 6.73 21.73
N MET A 74 3.56 5.50 21.32
CA MET A 74 3.97 4.30 22.05
C MET A 74 5.49 4.17 22.14
N MET A 75 6.21 4.40 21.04
CA MET A 75 7.67 4.35 21.02
C MET A 75 8.29 5.39 21.95
N LYS A 76 7.79 6.64 21.95
CA LYS A 76 8.24 7.69 22.88
C LYS A 76 8.10 7.24 24.34
N ARG A 77 6.99 6.57 24.68
CA ARG A 77 6.76 6.05 26.04
C ARG A 77 7.71 4.91 26.39
N ILE A 78 7.91 3.95 25.48
CA ILE A 78 8.74 2.76 25.72
C ILE A 78 10.23 3.13 25.83
N PHE A 79 10.72 3.99 24.93
CA PHE A 79 12.14 4.33 24.86
C PHE A 79 12.50 5.62 25.60
N ARG A 80 11.64 6.10 26.50
CA ARG A 80 11.80 7.39 27.23
C ARG A 80 13.17 7.59 27.89
N LYS A 81 13.84 6.51 28.29
CA LYS A 81 15.15 6.54 28.97
C LYS A 81 16.34 6.15 28.08
N ASN A 82 16.09 5.80 26.81
CA ASN A 82 17.11 5.24 25.93
C ASN A 82 17.04 5.91 24.55
N GLU A 83 17.60 7.12 24.50
CA GLU A 83 17.46 8.05 23.37
C GLU A 83 18.15 7.55 22.10
N GLU A 84 19.33 6.93 22.20
CA GLU A 84 20.00 6.32 21.04
C GLU A 84 19.14 5.23 20.37
N LYS A 85 18.57 4.32 21.18
CA LYS A 85 17.69 3.27 20.67
C LYS A 85 16.40 3.85 20.09
N TYR A 86 15.81 4.85 20.75
CA TYR A 86 14.65 5.56 20.23
C TYR A 86 14.93 6.15 18.85
N MET A 87 16.03 6.89 18.69
CA MET A 87 16.38 7.55 17.43
C MET A 87 16.59 6.55 16.28
N TRP A 88 17.25 5.42 16.55
CA TRP A 88 17.45 4.38 15.55
C TRP A 88 16.12 3.73 15.12
N VAL A 89 15.29 3.31 16.08
CA VAL A 89 13.99 2.68 15.81
C VAL A 89 13.04 3.66 15.13
N HIS A 90 12.93 4.89 15.62
CA HIS A 90 12.09 5.93 15.04
C HIS A 90 12.50 6.23 13.59
N LYS A 91 13.80 6.33 13.29
CA LYS A 91 14.28 6.55 11.91
C LYS A 91 13.88 5.41 10.97
N ILE A 92 13.95 4.15 11.42
CA ILE A 92 13.51 3.00 10.62
C ILE A 92 11.99 3.03 10.45
N PHE A 93 11.26 3.26 11.53
CA PHE A 93 9.81 3.33 11.52
C PHE A 93 9.29 4.39 10.55
N VAL A 94 9.84 5.62 10.61
CA VAL A 94 9.47 6.71 9.70
C VAL A 94 9.72 6.31 8.25
N LYS A 95 10.87 5.68 7.94
CA LYS A 95 11.14 5.19 6.58
C LYS A 95 10.11 4.17 6.11
N VAL A 96 9.71 3.24 6.98
CA VAL A 96 8.70 2.21 6.66
C VAL A 96 7.33 2.85 6.41
N ILE A 97 6.86 3.72 7.31
CA ILE A 97 5.58 4.42 7.15
C ILE A 97 5.57 5.28 5.89
N VAL A 98 6.64 6.04 5.63
CA VAL A 98 6.75 6.86 4.41
C VAL A 98 6.73 5.98 3.16
N ALA A 99 7.40 4.83 3.16
CA ALA A 99 7.36 3.90 2.03
C ALA A 99 5.93 3.41 1.74
N PHE A 100 5.18 3.02 2.78
CA PHE A 100 3.77 2.63 2.62
C PHE A 100 2.90 3.79 2.12
N LEU A 101 3.05 4.98 2.70
CA LEU A 101 2.29 6.18 2.27
C LEU A 101 2.54 6.49 0.80
N LEU A 102 3.80 6.47 0.36
CA LEU A 102 4.15 6.69 -1.05
C LEU A 102 3.58 5.60 -1.96
N PHE A 103 3.68 4.33 -1.55
CA PHE A 103 3.14 3.21 -2.30
C PHE A 103 1.63 3.36 -2.56
N TYR A 104 0.84 3.54 -1.50
CA TYR A 104 -0.62 3.67 -1.65
C TYR A 104 -1.03 4.99 -2.30
N SER A 105 -0.27 6.09 -2.11
CA SER A 105 -0.55 7.35 -2.79
C SER A 105 -0.32 7.24 -4.31
N MET A 106 0.79 6.62 -4.73
CA MET A 106 1.06 6.38 -6.14
C MET A 106 -0.01 5.49 -6.77
N LYS A 107 -0.43 4.44 -6.07
CA LYS A 107 -1.52 3.56 -6.52
C LYS A 107 -2.85 4.29 -6.65
N THR A 108 -3.17 5.16 -5.69
CA THR A 108 -4.37 6.02 -5.74
C THR A 108 -4.32 6.96 -6.95
N ILE A 109 -3.17 7.58 -7.23
CA ILE A 109 -2.97 8.44 -8.43
C ILE A 109 -3.19 7.64 -9.72
N ILE A 110 -2.65 6.42 -9.80
CA ILE A 110 -2.84 5.53 -10.95
C ILE A 110 -4.33 5.27 -11.20
N TYR A 111 -5.10 4.93 -10.15
CA TYR A 111 -6.55 4.74 -10.28
C TYR A 111 -7.30 6.02 -10.63
N PHE A 112 -6.87 7.20 -10.15
CA PHE A 112 -7.45 8.47 -10.57
C PHE A 112 -7.21 8.78 -12.06
N ILE A 113 -5.99 8.51 -12.56
CA ILE A 113 -5.67 8.66 -13.99
C ILE A 113 -6.54 7.70 -14.81
N ALA A 114 -6.65 6.44 -14.38
CA ALA A 114 -7.48 5.43 -15.02
C ALA A 114 -8.96 5.85 -15.08
N LEU A 115 -9.50 6.36 -13.97
CA LEU A 115 -10.87 6.85 -13.89
C LEU A 115 -11.13 8.02 -14.86
N LYS A 116 -10.14 8.89 -15.08
CA LYS A 116 -10.25 10.03 -16.01
C LYS A 116 -10.18 9.61 -17.49
N HIS A 117 -9.58 8.46 -17.78
CA HIS A 117 -9.42 7.93 -19.14
C HIS A 117 -10.57 7.02 -19.60
N HIS A 118 -11.43 6.60 -18.67
CA HIS A 118 -12.68 5.87 -18.91
C HIS A 118 -13.88 6.82 -18.95
#